data_AF-X0VGY7-F1
#
_entry.id   AF-X0VGY7-F1
#
_cell.length_a   1.000
_cell.length_b   1.000
_cell.length_c   1.000
_cell.angle_alpha   90.00
_cell.angle_beta   90.00
_cell.angle_gamma   90.00
#
_symmetry.space_group_name_H-M   'P 1'
#
loop_
_entity.id
_entity.type
_entity.pdbx_description
1 polymer ?
#
loop_
_entity_poly.entity_id
_entity_poly.type
_entity_poly.pdbx_seq_one_letter_code
_entity_poly.pdbx_strand_id
1 'polypeptide(L)'
;LPAVLTKYDGLTGGRLGIRVPQPPAPPFLDDLINRDQWFFFLALFAAVAMAAIAWYIVSSRWGRAFVAVRDSEVAAMAVGISVARSKVLAFTISAFYAGIAGGIYLTFFGRISPETIGLLLSINFFTAIVIGGLGSIMGAVIGGFVVVFLPDLATDAATSIFGEQQGKQLWPTVYGAVLIGVIIIMPHGVAGFLHRLARLRPAQVADAARGLPAALRSRLGQTLERLSGGGKGTGRP
;
A
#
# COMPACT_ATOMS: atom_id res chain seq x y z
N LEU A 1 -24.67 11.54 11.75
CA LEU A 1 -24.94 12.19 10.44
C LEU A 1 -26.33 12.83 10.51
N PRO A 2 -26.52 14.09 10.08
CA PRO A 2 -27.81 14.77 10.26
C PRO A 2 -28.90 14.09 9.41
N ALA A 3 -30.04 13.80 10.04
CA ALA A 3 -31.22 13.11 9.50
C ALA A 3 -31.87 13.77 8.25
N VAL A 4 -31.28 14.85 7.76
CA VAL A 4 -31.76 15.63 6.60
C VAL A 4 -31.39 14.94 5.29
N LEU A 5 -30.25 14.23 5.22
CA LEU A 5 -29.81 13.53 4.00
C LEU A 5 -30.59 12.24 3.72
N THR A 6 -31.27 11.68 4.74
CA THR A 6 -32.12 10.48 4.61
C THR A 6 -33.57 10.82 4.25
N LYS A 7 -33.93 12.11 4.16
CA LYS A 7 -35.31 12.55 3.93
C LYS A 7 -35.57 13.03 2.49
N TYR A 8 -34.52 13.34 1.72
CA TYR A 8 -34.62 13.78 0.33
C TYR A 8 -34.35 12.62 -0.64
N ASP A 9 -35.29 11.67 -0.68
CA ASP A 9 -35.22 10.44 -1.49
C ASP A 9 -35.05 10.71 -3.00
N GLY A 10 -35.54 11.85 -3.50
CA GLY A 10 -35.54 12.18 -4.93
C GLY A 10 -34.17 12.54 -5.53
N LEU A 11 -33.16 12.89 -4.73
CA LEU A 11 -31.83 13.28 -5.20
C LEU A 11 -30.72 12.31 -4.75
N THR A 12 -30.89 11.60 -3.63
CA THR A 12 -29.85 10.73 -3.05
C THR A 12 -30.24 9.25 -2.98
N GLY A 13 -31.49 8.89 -3.30
CA GLY A 13 -32.00 7.52 -3.12
C GLY A 13 -32.19 7.13 -1.64
N GLY A 14 -32.21 8.11 -0.73
CA GLY A 14 -32.44 7.91 0.70
C GLY A 14 -31.39 7.01 1.35
N ARG A 15 -31.81 6.19 2.30
CA ARG A 15 -30.96 5.17 2.96
C ARG A 15 -30.48 4.05 2.02
N LEU A 16 -31.13 3.87 0.87
CA LEU A 16 -30.87 2.77 -0.08
C LEU A 16 -29.84 3.12 -1.15
N GLY A 17 -29.52 4.41 -1.31
CA GLY A 17 -28.52 4.90 -2.25
C GLY A 17 -28.98 4.92 -3.72
N ILE A 18 -28.17 5.54 -4.57
CA ILE A 18 -28.40 5.57 -6.02
C ILE A 18 -27.87 4.27 -6.63
N ARG A 19 -28.69 3.61 -7.46
CA ARG A 19 -28.23 2.48 -8.28
C ARG A 19 -27.45 3.01 -9.47
N VAL A 20 -26.20 2.60 -9.60
CA VAL A 20 -25.38 2.89 -10.76
C VAL A 20 -25.55 1.71 -11.73
N PRO A 21 -26.03 1.94 -12.97
CA PRO A 21 -26.09 0.90 -13.98
C PRO A 21 -24.69 0.33 -14.19
N GLN A 22 -24.53 -0.96 -13.91
CA GLN A 22 -23.27 -1.64 -14.17
C GLN A 22 -23.13 -1.80 -15.69
N PRO A 23 -22.08 -1.24 -16.33
CA PRO A 23 -21.89 -1.36 -17.75
C PRO A 23 -21.75 -2.85 -18.10
N PRO A 24 -22.51 -3.35 -19.09
CA PRO A 24 -22.31 -4.70 -19.61
C PRO A 24 -20.91 -4.81 -20.20
N ALA A 25 -20.39 -6.05 -20.29
CA ALA A 25 -19.16 -6.28 -21.01
C ALA A 25 -19.33 -5.81 -22.46
N PRO A 26 -18.27 -5.35 -23.13
CA PRO A 26 -18.34 -4.97 -24.52
C PRO A 26 -18.90 -6.15 -25.35
N PRO A 27 -19.76 -5.91 -26.36
CA PRO A 27 -20.42 -6.99 -27.11
C PRO A 27 -19.48 -8.01 -27.76
N PHE A 28 -18.19 -7.68 -27.91
CA PHE A 28 -17.16 -8.58 -28.46
C PHE A 28 -16.52 -9.53 -27.41
N LEU A 29 -16.85 -9.40 -26.12
CA LEU A 29 -16.33 -10.24 -25.01
C LEU A 29 -17.44 -10.96 -24.23
N ASP A 30 -18.72 -10.72 -24.54
CA ASP A 30 -19.87 -11.21 -23.78
C ASP A 30 -19.96 -12.76 -23.74
N ASP A 31 -19.49 -13.44 -24.80
CA ASP A 31 -19.45 -14.91 -24.87
C ASP A 31 -18.15 -15.54 -24.31
N LEU A 32 -17.11 -14.73 -24.06
CA LEU A 32 -15.78 -15.22 -23.66
C LEU A 32 -15.44 -14.99 -22.19
N ILE A 33 -16.04 -13.97 -21.55
CA ILE A 33 -15.66 -13.51 -20.22
C ILE A 33 -16.91 -13.31 -19.36
N ASN A 34 -16.91 -13.90 -18.16
CA ASN A 34 -17.94 -13.63 -17.17
C ASN A 34 -17.89 -12.16 -16.72
N ARG A 35 -19.06 -11.60 -16.38
CA ARG A 35 -19.20 -10.21 -15.92
C ARG A 35 -18.22 -9.85 -14.79
N ASP A 36 -18.04 -10.73 -13.81
CA ASP A 36 -17.12 -10.50 -12.69
C ASP A 36 -15.64 -10.47 -13.13
N GLN A 37 -15.28 -11.30 -14.11
CA GLN A 37 -13.93 -11.32 -14.69
C GLN A 37 -13.66 -10.05 -15.49
N TRP A 38 -14.64 -9.52 -16.22
CA TRP A 38 -14.50 -8.24 -16.93
C TRP A 38 -14.17 -7.10 -15.96
N PHE A 39 -14.92 -6.98 -14.86
CA PHE A 39 -14.65 -5.96 -13.84
C PHE A 39 -13.28 -6.13 -13.19
N PHE A 40 -12.87 -7.37 -12.94
CA PHE A 40 -11.53 -7.66 -12.43
C PHE A 40 -10.45 -7.17 -13.40
N PHE A 41 -10.55 -7.49 -14.70
CA PHE A 41 -9.58 -7.03 -15.70
C PHE A 41 -9.60 -5.51 -15.87
N LEU A 42 -10.76 -4.86 -15.81
CA LEU A 42 -10.87 -3.41 -15.87
C LEU A 42 -10.19 -2.75 -14.66
N ALA A 43 -10.46 -3.23 -13.45
CA ALA A 43 -9.86 -2.74 -12.22
C ALA A 43 -8.34 -2.99 -12.21
N LEU A 44 -7.91 -4.17 -12.65
CA LEU A 44 -6.49 -4.53 -12.76
C LEU A 44 -5.78 -3.65 -13.79
N PHE A 45 -6.35 -3.47 -14.97
CA PHE A 45 -5.81 -2.59 -16.00
C PHE A 45 -5.68 -1.16 -15.50
N ALA A 46 -6.71 -0.62 -14.86
CA ALA A 46 -6.66 0.70 -14.25
C ALA A 46 -5.60 0.79 -13.15
N ALA A 47 -5.51 -0.20 -12.26
CA ALA A 47 -4.50 -0.22 -11.20
C ALA A 47 -3.06 -0.24 -11.77
N VAL A 48 -2.80 -1.07 -12.78
CA VAL A 48 -1.48 -1.15 -13.44
C VAL A 48 -1.16 0.14 -14.19
N ALA A 49 -2.11 0.68 -14.96
CA ALA A 49 -1.93 1.94 -15.68
C ALA A 49 -1.64 3.10 -14.71
N MET A 50 -2.38 3.19 -13.61
CA MET A 50 -2.19 4.22 -12.59
C MET A 50 -0.87 4.03 -11.85
N ALA A 51 -0.46 2.80 -11.53
CA ALA A 51 0.86 2.53 -10.95
C ALA A 51 2.00 2.94 -11.91
N ALA A 52 1.86 2.67 -13.22
CA ALA A 52 2.84 3.06 -14.23
C ALA A 52 2.93 4.58 -14.39
N ILE A 53 1.80 5.29 -14.41
CA ILE A 53 1.75 6.75 -14.45
C ILE A 53 2.41 7.33 -13.20
N ALA A 54 2.10 6.79 -12.02
CA ALA A 54 2.71 7.23 -10.76
C ALA A 54 4.23 7.05 -10.80
N TRP A 55 4.71 5.92 -11.32
CA TRP A 55 6.14 5.63 -11.45
C TRP A 55 6.84 6.60 -12.40
N TYR A 56 6.20 6.94 -13.52
CA TYR A 56 6.70 7.94 -14.45
C TYR A 56 6.75 9.34 -13.82
N ILE A 57 5.72 9.75 -13.07
CA ILE A 57 5.69 11.06 -12.40
C ILE A 57 6.78 11.14 -11.33
N VAL A 58 6.93 10.12 -10.50
CA VAL A 58 7.90 10.09 -9.39
C VAL A 58 9.35 10.06 -9.90
N SER A 59 9.62 9.36 -11.00
CA SER A 59 10.96 9.34 -11.63
C SER A 59 11.31 10.63 -12.39
N SER A 60 10.30 11.39 -12.81
CA SER A 60 10.47 12.65 -13.52
C SER A 60 10.99 13.80 -12.63
N ARG A 61 11.26 14.96 -13.25
CA ARG A 61 11.61 16.20 -12.54
C ARG A 61 10.53 16.67 -11.55
N TRP A 62 9.27 16.35 -11.82
CA TRP A 62 8.14 16.74 -10.98
C TRP A 62 8.16 16.01 -9.63
N GLY A 63 8.47 14.71 -9.64
CA GLY A 63 8.66 13.93 -8.43
C GLY A 63 9.72 14.51 -7.49
N ARG A 64 10.87 14.91 -8.05
CA ARG A 64 11.94 15.57 -7.27
C ARG A 64 11.51 16.91 -6.71
N ALA A 65 10.74 17.69 -7.47
CA ALA A 65 10.19 18.96 -6.99
C ALA A 65 9.20 18.76 -5.83
N PHE A 66 8.37 17.70 -5.85
CA PHE A 66 7.48 17.39 -4.74
C PHE A 66 8.23 16.98 -3.48
N VAL A 67 9.32 16.21 -3.59
CA VAL A 67 10.17 15.85 -2.45
C VAL A 67 10.81 17.10 -1.85
N ALA A 68 11.37 17.99 -2.69
CA ALA A 68 11.98 19.24 -2.21
C ALA A 68 10.98 20.13 -1.46
N VAL A 69 9.76 20.28 -2.00
CA VAL A 69 8.69 21.06 -1.34
C VAL A 69 8.24 20.42 -0.03
N ARG A 70 8.18 19.08 0.04
CA ARG A 70 7.84 18.33 1.25
C ARG A 70 8.88 18.49 2.35
N ASP A 71 10.16 18.51 2.00
CA ASP A 71 11.25 18.57 2.96
C ASP A 71 11.45 19.99 3.53
N SER A 72 11.42 21.02 2.68
CA SER A 72 11.39 22.43 3.12
C SER A 72 10.91 23.37 2.00
N GLU A 73 9.78 24.03 2.23
CA GLU A 73 9.23 25.01 1.29
C GLU A 73 10.19 26.19 1.07
N VAL A 74 10.87 26.64 2.13
CA VAL A 74 11.83 27.75 2.07
C VAL A 74 13.03 27.38 1.21
N ALA A 75 13.58 26.17 1.39
CA ALA A 75 14.69 25.68 0.58
C ALA A 75 14.29 25.46 -0.88
N ALA A 76 13.09 24.93 -1.14
CA ALA A 76 12.57 24.74 -2.49
C ALA A 76 12.45 26.06 -3.26
N MET A 77 11.96 27.13 -2.60
CA MET A 77 11.88 28.46 -3.19
C MET A 77 13.26 29.05 -3.52
N ALA A 78 14.27 28.80 -2.67
CA ALA A 78 15.64 29.27 -2.90
C ALA A 78 16.29 28.69 -4.17
N VAL A 79 15.90 27.47 -4.56
CA VAL A 79 16.36 26.80 -5.80
C VAL A 79 15.43 27.07 -6.99
N GLY A 80 14.48 28.01 -6.86
CA GLY A 80 13.59 28.45 -7.93
C GLY A 80 12.39 27.53 -8.18
N ILE A 81 12.06 26.62 -7.26
CA ILE A 81 10.87 25.76 -7.36
C ILE A 81 9.66 26.54 -6.85
N SER A 82 8.64 26.70 -7.72
CA SER A 82 7.38 27.34 -7.32
C SER A 82 6.54 26.40 -6.46
N VAL A 83 6.53 26.63 -5.14
CA VAL A 83 5.77 25.83 -4.15
C VAL A 83 4.28 25.76 -4.49
N ALA A 84 3.68 26.89 -4.86
CA ALA A 84 2.25 26.96 -5.19
C ALA A 84 1.87 26.04 -6.36
N ARG A 85 2.62 26.06 -7.47
CA ARG A 85 2.35 25.19 -8.63
C ARG A 85 2.52 23.72 -8.29
N SER A 86 3.56 23.39 -7.50
CA SER A 86 3.80 22.02 -7.05
C SER A 86 2.64 21.49 -6.18
N LYS A 87 2.12 22.30 -5.26
CA LYS A 87 0.96 21.93 -4.42
C LYS A 87 -0.32 21.74 -5.23
N VAL A 88 -0.61 22.64 -6.16
CA VAL A 88 -1.78 22.53 -7.06
C VAL A 88 -1.68 21.27 -7.91
N LEU A 89 -0.52 21.00 -8.52
CA LEU A 89 -0.30 19.78 -9.31
C LEU A 89 -0.46 18.52 -8.46
N ALA A 90 0.10 18.49 -7.26
CA ALA A 90 -0.04 17.35 -6.35
C ALA A 90 -1.53 17.10 -6.00
N PHE A 91 -2.29 18.16 -5.73
CA PHE A 91 -3.73 18.07 -5.47
C PHE A 91 -4.51 17.56 -6.68
N THR A 92 -4.25 18.11 -7.88
CA THR A 92 -4.93 17.70 -9.12
C THR A 92 -4.64 16.24 -9.46
N ILE A 93 -3.39 15.79 -9.33
CA ILE A 93 -3.01 14.39 -9.55
C ILE A 93 -3.73 13.49 -8.53
N SER A 94 -3.76 13.88 -7.25
CA SER A 94 -4.47 13.12 -6.22
C SER A 94 -5.98 13.01 -6.53
N ALA A 95 -6.62 14.12 -6.90
CA ALA A 95 -8.04 14.15 -7.25
C ALA A 95 -8.36 13.29 -8.48
N PHE A 96 -7.47 13.27 -9.47
CA PHE A 96 -7.58 12.40 -10.64
C PHE A 96 -7.53 10.91 -10.25
N TYR A 97 -6.60 10.54 -9.37
CA TYR A 97 -6.48 9.16 -8.87
C TYR A 97 -7.71 8.75 -8.05
N ALA A 98 -8.17 9.62 -7.16
CA ALA A 98 -9.36 9.40 -6.35
C ALA A 98 -10.63 9.30 -7.22
N GLY A 99 -10.74 10.10 -8.28
CA GLY A 99 -11.86 10.06 -9.22
C GLY A 99 -11.96 8.75 -9.99
N ILE A 100 -10.84 8.26 -10.54
CA ILE A 100 -10.81 6.96 -11.24
C ILE A 100 -11.11 5.82 -10.27
N ALA A 101 -10.46 5.80 -9.11
CA ALA A 101 -10.67 4.76 -8.09
C ALA A 101 -12.13 4.74 -7.62
N GLY A 102 -12.70 5.91 -7.33
CA GLY A 102 -14.09 6.07 -6.92
C GLY A 102 -15.09 5.68 -8.01
N GLY A 103 -14.83 6.02 -9.28
CA GLY A 103 -15.68 5.63 -10.41
C GLY A 103 -15.73 4.11 -10.59
N ILE A 104 -14.57 3.44 -10.53
CA ILE A 104 -14.49 1.97 -10.59
C ILE A 104 -15.20 1.34 -9.40
N TYR A 105 -14.98 1.87 -8.19
CA TYR A 105 -15.63 1.40 -6.96
C TYR A 105 -17.17 1.49 -7.05
N LEU A 106 -17.71 2.64 -7.49
CA LEU A 106 -19.14 2.83 -7.66
C LEU A 106 -19.76 1.84 -8.64
N THR A 107 -19.04 1.61 -9.74
CA THR A 107 -19.47 0.73 -10.81
C THR A 107 -19.47 -0.73 -10.36
N PHE A 108 -18.47 -1.15 -9.59
CA PHE A 108 -18.38 -2.51 -9.05
C PHE A 108 -19.47 -2.81 -8.02
N PHE A 109 -19.62 -1.95 -7.01
CA PHE A 109 -20.62 -2.17 -5.94
C PHE A 109 -22.06 -1.90 -6.40
N GLY A 110 -22.26 -1.15 -7.50
CA GLY A 110 -23.55 -0.88 -8.12
C GLY A 110 -24.52 -0.05 -7.28
N ARG A 111 -24.17 0.26 -6.03
CA ARG A 111 -24.89 1.15 -5.11
C ARG A 111 -23.88 1.82 -4.19
N ILE A 112 -24.11 3.09 -3.89
CA ILE A 112 -23.41 3.78 -2.81
C ILE A 112 -24.40 4.29 -1.78
N SER A 113 -24.17 3.88 -0.53
CA SER A 113 -24.85 4.44 0.64
C SER A 113 -23.94 5.51 1.26
N PRO A 114 -24.49 6.65 1.72
CA PRO A 114 -23.74 7.64 2.47
C PRO A 114 -23.07 7.07 3.74
N GLU A 115 -23.55 5.94 4.25
CA GLU A 115 -22.98 5.26 5.41
C GLU A 115 -21.64 4.56 5.09
N THR A 116 -21.45 4.16 3.83
CA THR A 116 -20.24 3.45 3.38
C THR A 116 -19.03 4.39 3.27
N ILE A 117 -19.23 5.68 2.97
CA ILE A 117 -18.15 6.70 2.90
C ILE A 117 -17.97 7.37 4.29
N GLY A 118 -18.00 6.57 5.35
CA GLY A 118 -17.85 7.03 6.72
C GLY A 118 -16.40 7.21 7.16
N LEU A 119 -16.24 7.60 8.43
CA LEU A 119 -14.95 7.73 9.09
C LEU A 119 -14.12 6.43 9.03
N LEU A 120 -14.77 5.27 9.18
CA LEU A 120 -14.10 3.96 9.16
C LEU A 120 -13.40 3.70 7.83
N LEU A 121 -14.03 4.02 6.70
CA LEU A 121 -13.42 3.84 5.38
C LEU A 121 -12.19 4.74 5.22
N SER A 122 -12.27 5.98 5.71
CA SER A 122 -11.15 6.92 5.71
C SER A 122 -9.98 6.43 6.55
N ILE A 123 -10.27 5.87 7.73
CA ILE A 123 -9.26 5.23 8.59
C ILE A 123 -8.65 4.02 7.87
N ASN A 124 -9.45 3.18 7.22
CA ASN A 124 -8.94 2.03 6.48
C ASN A 124 -7.99 2.45 5.34
N PHE A 125 -8.32 3.50 4.58
CA PHE A 125 -7.40 4.03 3.57
C PHE A 125 -6.12 4.61 4.19
N PHE A 126 -6.23 5.32 5.30
CA PHE A 126 -5.06 5.82 6.03
C PHE A 126 -4.17 4.67 6.51
N THR A 127 -4.76 3.65 7.13
CA THR A 127 -4.09 2.43 7.56
C THR A 127 -3.40 1.74 6.40
N ALA A 128 -4.06 1.58 5.24
CA ALA A 128 -3.47 0.95 4.06
C ALA A 128 -2.17 1.66 3.64
N ILE A 129 -2.17 2.99 3.65
CA ILE A 129 -1.00 3.80 3.31
C ILE A 129 0.11 3.67 4.37
N VAL A 130 -0.25 3.68 5.66
CA VAL A 130 0.71 3.53 6.77
C VAL A 130 1.38 2.16 6.74
N ILE A 131 0.60 1.08 6.57
CA ILE A 131 1.10 -0.29 6.47
C ILE A 131 1.95 -0.45 5.21
N GLY A 132 1.51 0.09 4.09
CA GLY A 132 2.24 0.04 2.82
C GLY A 132 3.58 0.78 2.85
N GLY A 133 3.61 1.93 3.52
CA GLY A 133 4.77 2.81 3.65
C GLY A 133 4.66 4.07 2.77
N LEU A 134 4.93 5.23 3.38
CA LEU A 134 4.83 6.53 2.72
C LEU A 134 5.92 6.71 1.66
N GLY A 135 5.52 7.03 0.42
CA GLY A 135 6.44 7.36 -0.67
C GLY A 135 6.94 6.17 -1.51
N SER A 136 6.35 4.99 -1.37
CA SER A 136 6.63 3.84 -2.23
C SER A 136 5.39 3.36 -2.96
N ILE A 137 5.49 3.25 -4.29
CA ILE A 137 4.39 2.76 -5.14
C ILE A 137 4.10 1.28 -4.84
N MET A 138 5.15 0.45 -4.70
CA MET A 138 4.99 -0.95 -4.32
C MET A 138 4.44 -1.10 -2.90
N GLY A 139 4.83 -0.18 -2.00
CA GLY A 139 4.26 -0.09 -0.67
C GLY A 139 2.76 0.15 -0.70
N ALA A 140 2.30 1.12 -1.48
CA ALA A 140 0.87 1.43 -1.62
C ALA A 140 0.06 0.24 -2.17
N VAL A 141 0.59 -0.50 -3.15
CA VAL A 141 -0.04 -1.71 -3.69
C VAL A 141 -0.18 -2.77 -2.60
N ILE A 142 0.92 -3.11 -1.91
CA ILE A 142 0.90 -4.12 -0.85
C ILE A 142 -0.01 -3.70 0.31
N GLY A 143 0.04 -2.43 0.73
CA GLY A 143 -0.81 -1.89 1.78
C GLY A 143 -2.30 -1.97 1.45
N GLY A 144 -2.66 -1.72 0.18
CA GLY A 144 -4.01 -1.93 -0.33
C GLY A 144 -4.44 -3.40 -0.27
N PHE A 145 -3.61 -4.33 -0.77
CA PHE A 145 -3.86 -5.77 -0.66
C PHE A 145 -4.04 -6.19 0.80
N VAL A 146 -3.16 -5.75 1.70
CA VAL A 146 -3.29 -6.08 3.13
C VAL A 146 -4.62 -5.58 3.66
N VAL A 147 -4.99 -4.32 3.50
CA VAL A 147 -6.26 -3.83 4.07
C VAL A 147 -7.51 -4.49 3.49
N VAL A 148 -7.47 -4.97 2.24
CA VAL A 148 -8.60 -5.71 1.65
C VAL A 148 -8.65 -7.16 2.14
N PHE A 149 -7.52 -7.87 2.20
CA PHE A 149 -7.50 -9.30 2.53
C PHE A 149 -7.40 -9.56 4.04
N LEU A 150 -6.88 -8.61 4.83
CA LEU A 150 -6.69 -8.75 6.27
C LEU A 150 -8.01 -8.93 7.05
N PRO A 151 -9.12 -8.22 6.75
CA PRO A 151 -10.41 -8.47 7.39
C PRO A 151 -10.93 -9.89 7.15
N ASP A 152 -10.79 -10.41 5.92
CA ASP A 152 -11.23 -11.76 5.57
C ASP A 152 -10.40 -12.81 6.30
N LEU A 153 -9.07 -12.68 6.28
CA LEU A 153 -8.16 -13.55 7.03
C LEU A 153 -8.38 -13.47 8.55
N ALA A 154 -8.64 -12.26 9.07
CA ALA A 154 -8.95 -12.06 10.48
C ALA A 154 -10.29 -12.68 10.87
N THR A 155 -11.27 -12.64 9.97
CA THR A 155 -12.58 -13.26 10.17
C THR A 155 -12.47 -14.78 10.15
N ASP A 156 -11.71 -15.35 9.21
CA ASP A 156 -11.45 -16.80 9.13
C ASP A 156 -10.64 -17.31 10.34
N ALA A 157 -9.67 -16.53 10.81
CA ALA A 157 -8.95 -16.85 12.04
C ALA A 157 -9.85 -16.76 13.28
N ALA A 158 -10.75 -15.77 13.34
CA ALA A 158 -11.67 -15.61 14.47
C ALA A 158 -12.73 -16.73 14.50
N THR A 159 -13.28 -17.12 13.36
CA THR A 159 -14.27 -18.20 13.28
C THR A 159 -13.67 -19.57 13.60
N SER A 160 -12.42 -19.81 13.20
CA SER A 160 -11.70 -21.07 13.53
C SER A 160 -11.33 -21.19 15.01
N ILE A 161 -11.05 -20.08 15.70
CA ILE A 161 -10.65 -20.08 17.12
C ILE A 161 -11.85 -19.97 18.08
N PHE A 162 -12.85 -19.14 17.75
CA PHE A 162 -13.95 -18.78 18.67
C PHE A 162 -15.33 -19.34 18.25
N GLY A 163 -15.40 -20.07 17.14
CA GLY A 163 -16.64 -20.64 16.59
C GLY A 163 -17.51 -19.64 15.81
N GLU A 164 -18.31 -20.15 14.86
CA GLU A 164 -19.09 -19.34 13.89
C GLU A 164 -19.98 -18.27 14.52
N GLN A 165 -20.54 -18.54 15.70
CA GLN A 165 -21.55 -17.69 16.35
C GLN A 165 -20.94 -16.40 16.95
N GLN A 166 -19.70 -16.44 17.44
CA GLN A 166 -19.03 -15.28 18.08
C GLN A 166 -18.05 -14.57 17.15
N GLY A 167 -17.49 -15.27 16.14
CA GLY A 167 -16.56 -14.68 15.17
C GLY A 167 -17.14 -13.50 14.39
N LYS A 168 -18.43 -13.56 14.03
CA LYS A 168 -19.13 -12.48 13.29
C LYS A 168 -19.46 -11.23 14.12
N GLN A 169 -19.38 -11.28 15.44
CA GLN A 169 -19.60 -10.09 16.28
C GLN A 169 -18.28 -9.45 16.74
N LEU A 170 -17.22 -10.26 16.87
CA LEU A 170 -15.91 -9.81 17.34
C LEU A 170 -14.92 -9.45 16.22
N TRP A 171 -15.28 -9.64 14.94
CA TRP A 171 -14.41 -9.29 13.81
C TRP A 171 -13.86 -7.85 13.83
N PRO A 172 -14.59 -6.80 14.29
CA PRO A 172 -14.03 -5.45 14.34
C PRO A 172 -12.92 -5.33 15.38
N THR A 173 -13.04 -6.06 16.50
CA THR A 173 -12.05 -6.09 17.58
C THR A 173 -10.80 -6.84 17.14
N VAL A 174 -10.98 -7.99 16.46
CA VAL A 174 -9.86 -8.76 15.90
C VAL A 174 -9.16 -7.96 14.81
N TYR A 175 -9.90 -7.31 13.91
CA TYR A 175 -9.34 -6.41 12.90
C TYR A 175 -8.51 -5.29 13.53
N GLY A 176 -9.03 -4.62 14.57
CA GLY A 176 -8.30 -3.60 15.32
C GLY A 176 -7.03 -4.14 16.00
N ALA A 177 -7.10 -5.32 16.62
CA ALA A 177 -5.95 -5.96 17.25
C ALA A 177 -4.86 -6.35 16.25
N VAL A 178 -5.25 -6.91 15.09
CA VAL A 178 -4.33 -7.27 14.01
C VAL A 178 -3.70 -6.00 13.41
N LEU A 179 -4.48 -4.95 13.21
CA LEU A 179 -4.00 -3.65 12.72
C LEU A 179 -2.96 -3.04 13.67
N ILE A 180 -3.22 -3.07 14.98
CA ILE A 180 -2.25 -2.67 16.01
C ILE A 180 -1.00 -3.55 15.93
N GLY A 181 -1.16 -4.87 15.80
CA GLY A 181 -0.05 -5.81 15.65
C GLY A 181 0.83 -5.51 14.44
N VAL A 182 0.23 -5.25 13.28
CA VAL A 182 0.97 -4.90 12.05
C VAL A 182 1.73 -3.58 12.21
N ILE A 183 1.11 -2.56 12.84
CA ILE A 183 1.78 -1.28 13.11
C ILE A 183 2.98 -1.47 14.04
N ILE A 184 2.87 -2.32 15.06
CA ILE A 184 3.96 -2.61 16.00
C ILE A 184 5.11 -3.37 15.32
N ILE A 185 4.78 -4.36 14.48
CA ILE A 185 5.78 -5.22 13.82
C ILE A 185 6.47 -4.48 12.66
N MET A 186 5.77 -3.57 11.96
CA MET A 186 6.27 -2.86 10.78
C MET A 186 6.08 -1.33 10.86
N PRO A 187 6.77 -0.64 11.79
CA PRO A 187 6.58 0.79 12.03
C PRO A 187 7.02 1.72 10.88
N HIS A 188 7.76 1.21 9.90
CA HIS A 188 8.18 1.97 8.70
C HIS A 188 7.41 1.52 7.43
N GLY A 189 6.37 0.70 7.60
CA GLY A 189 5.65 0.03 6.52
C GLY A 189 6.48 -1.03 5.79
N VAL A 190 5.81 -1.83 4.96
CA VAL A 190 6.44 -2.90 4.16
C VAL A 190 7.51 -2.33 3.22
N ALA A 191 7.26 -1.17 2.63
CA ALA A 191 8.23 -0.52 1.75
C ALA A 191 9.50 -0.03 2.47
N GLY A 192 9.37 0.49 3.70
CA GLY A 192 10.52 0.93 4.49
C GLY A 192 11.41 -0.26 4.88
N PHE A 193 10.80 -1.40 5.21
CA PHE A 193 11.51 -2.65 5.48
C PHE A 193 12.26 -3.18 4.24
N LEU A 194 11.60 -3.23 3.09
CA LEU A 194 12.21 -3.67 1.83
C LEU A 194 13.36 -2.75 1.39
N HIS A 195 13.22 -1.43 1.57
CA HIS A 195 14.26 -0.47 1.21
C HIS A 195 15.47 -0.55 2.15
N ARG A 196 15.26 -0.87 3.43
CA ARG A 196 16.34 -1.13 4.41
C ARG A 196 17.10 -2.41 4.08
N LEU A 197 16.40 -3.45 3.62
CA LEU A 197 17.00 -4.70 3.16
C LEU A 197 17.76 -4.52 1.83
N ALA A 198 17.20 -3.75 0.89
CA ALA A 198 17.83 -3.44 -0.41
C ALA A 198 19.06 -2.52 -0.30
N ARG A 199 19.22 -1.80 0.81
CA ARG A 199 20.43 -1.03 1.13
C ARG A 199 21.56 -1.90 1.69
N LEU A 200 21.28 -3.12 2.16
CA LEU A 200 22.31 -4.09 2.51
C LEU A 200 22.83 -4.79 1.23
N ARG A 201 23.32 -4.01 0.26
CA ARG A 201 24.06 -4.59 -0.87
C ARG A 201 25.39 -5.14 -0.33
N PRO A 202 25.79 -6.36 -0.70
CA PRO A 202 27.11 -6.93 -0.34
C PRO A 202 28.30 -6.06 -0.80
N ALA A 203 28.08 -5.14 -1.76
CA ALA A 203 29.05 -4.15 -2.19
C ALA A 203 29.50 -3.19 -1.07
N GLN A 204 28.61 -2.80 -0.14
CA GLN A 204 28.99 -1.93 0.98
C GLN A 204 29.72 -2.69 2.08
N VAL A 205 29.47 -3.99 2.24
CA VAL A 205 30.27 -4.86 3.14
C VAL A 205 31.68 -5.04 2.58
N ALA A 206 31.81 -5.17 1.25
CA ALA A 206 33.10 -5.24 0.57
C ALA A 206 33.90 -3.92 0.65
N ASP A 207 33.24 -2.76 0.52
CA ASP A 207 33.90 -1.45 0.67
C ASP A 207 34.21 -1.12 2.15
N ALA A 208 33.34 -1.50 3.10
CA ALA A 208 33.63 -1.38 4.53
C ALA A 208 34.80 -2.26 4.96
N ALA A 209 34.96 -3.46 4.37
CA ALA A 209 36.12 -4.32 4.59
C ALA A 209 37.42 -3.71 4.01
N ARG A 210 37.33 -2.90 2.93
CA ARG A 210 38.48 -2.13 2.43
C ARG A 210 38.84 -0.93 3.32
N GLY A 211 37.91 -0.43 4.14
CA GLY A 211 38.19 0.64 5.10
C GLY A 211 38.86 0.20 6.41
N LEU A 212 38.98 -1.11 6.66
CA LEU A 212 39.50 -1.62 7.93
C LEU A 212 41.01 -1.35 8.10
N PRO A 213 41.47 -0.89 9.29
CA PRO A 213 42.89 -0.78 9.62
C PRO A 213 43.61 -2.11 9.38
N ALA A 214 44.84 -2.06 8.87
CA ALA A 214 45.60 -3.25 8.47
C ALA A 214 45.71 -4.32 9.58
N ALA A 215 45.70 -3.90 10.85
CA ALA A 215 45.73 -4.76 12.02
C ALA A 215 44.50 -5.69 12.18
N LEU A 216 43.33 -5.30 11.66
CA LEU A 216 42.10 -6.10 11.70
C LEU A 216 42.01 -7.06 10.49
N ARG A 217 42.60 -6.70 9.35
CA ARG A 217 42.67 -7.57 8.17
C ARG A 217 43.50 -8.82 8.42
N SER A 218 44.63 -8.70 9.13
CA SER A 218 45.46 -9.85 9.49
C SER A 218 44.77 -10.80 10.48
N ARG A 219 44.03 -10.26 11.44
CA ARG A 219 43.24 -11.07 12.40
C ARG A 219 42.07 -11.79 11.75
N LEU A 220 41.37 -11.15 10.81
CA LEU A 220 40.31 -11.80 10.05
C LEU A 220 40.84 -12.90 9.12
N GLY A 221 42.00 -12.68 8.47
CA GLY A 221 42.70 -13.72 7.70
C GLY A 221 43.02 -14.95 8.55
N GLN A 222 43.63 -14.75 9.73
CA GLN A 222 43.95 -15.84 10.65
C GLN A 222 42.71 -16.56 11.20
N THR A 223 41.59 -15.85 11.35
CA THR A 223 40.34 -16.45 11.85
C THR A 223 39.64 -17.25 10.77
N LEU A 224 39.62 -16.76 9.51
CA LEU A 224 39.08 -17.49 8.37
C LEU A 224 39.93 -18.72 8.02
N GLU A 225 41.24 -18.64 8.17
CA GLU A 225 42.15 -19.77 7.96
C GLU A 225 41.98 -20.84 9.06
N ARG A 226 41.71 -20.42 10.30
CA ARG A 226 41.31 -21.34 11.39
C ARG A 226 39.94 -21.98 11.17
N LEU A 227 38.97 -21.26 10.61
CA LEU A 227 37.64 -21.79 10.29
C LEU A 227 37.67 -22.70 9.05
N SER A 228 38.51 -22.40 8.06
CA SER A 228 38.69 -23.24 6.87
C SER A 228 39.58 -24.46 7.12
N GLY A 229 40.52 -24.38 8.07
CA GLY A 229 41.37 -25.49 8.49
C GLY A 229 40.71 -26.43 9.52
N GLY A 230 39.65 -25.99 10.20
CA GLY A 230 38.94 -26.76 11.24
C GLY A 230 37.95 -27.82 10.74
N GLY A 231 37.76 -27.96 9.42
CA GLY A 231 36.78 -28.88 8.81
C GLY A 231 37.29 -30.27 8.41
N LYS A 232 38.58 -30.58 8.61
CA LYS A 232 39.15 -31.92 8.32
C LYS A 232 39.77 -32.50 9.59
N GLY A 233 38.96 -33.05 10.49
CA GLY A 233 39.51 -33.63 11.72
C GLY A 233 38.54 -34.19 12.74
N THR A 234 37.44 -34.81 12.32
CA THR A 234 36.62 -35.65 13.23
C THR A 234 36.22 -36.95 12.52
N GLY A 235 37.22 -37.76 12.19
CA GLY A 235 37.04 -39.21 12.11
C GLY A 235 36.99 -39.76 13.53
N ARG A 236 35.82 -40.23 13.95
CA ARG A 236 35.72 -41.17 15.09
C ARG A 236 35.96 -42.59 14.56
N PRO A 237 36.71 -43.44 15.28
CA PRO A 237 36.65 -44.89 15.08
C PRO A 237 35.28 -45.45 15.43
#